data_AF-A0A4R4X1D4-F1
#
_entry.id   AF-A0A4R4X1D4-F1
#
_cell.length_a   1.000
_cell.length_b   1.000
_cell.length_c   1.000
_cell.angle_alpha   90.00
_cell.angle_beta   90.00
_cell.angle_gamma   90.00
#
_symmetry.space_group_name_H-M   'P 1'
#
loop_
_entity.id
_entity.type
_entity.pdbx_description
1 polymer ?
#
loop_
_entity_poly.entity_id
_entity_poly.type
_entity_poly.pdbx_seq_one_letter_code
_entity_poly.pdbx_strand_id
1 'polypeptide(L)'
;MYRSASALVLSLLATLTPAPSSSPSPPIQAPVEGGEPATAPVLDISGKTLDTGGKILDIGERISTLDESVTNETSGRQRTITVAADVLFAFDKATLTGKAESRLAQAAELLKAEAAGKPVKIDGYTDAKGSDAYNLELSRKRAEAVREALGKLVPGTDFAVAGHGEADPVAPNALPDGGDNPKGRAKNRRVEIGFTR
;
A
#
# COMPACT_ATOMS: atom_id res chain seq x y z
N MET A 1 22.82 66.31 6.19
CA MET A 1 23.63 67.28 5.40
C MET A 1 25.10 66.96 5.61
N TYR A 2 25.88 67.03 4.53
CA TYR A 2 27.33 66.78 4.41
C TYR A 2 27.81 65.31 4.55
N ARG A 3 28.67 64.75 3.70
CA ARG A 3 29.06 64.92 2.28
C ARG A 3 30.30 64.03 2.09
N SER A 4 30.41 63.37 0.93
CA SER A 4 31.68 63.04 0.24
C SER A 4 32.62 62.03 0.90
N ALA A 5 33.47 61.28 0.20
CA ALA A 5 33.72 60.99 -1.21
C ALA A 5 34.79 59.87 -1.18
N SER A 6 34.59 58.74 -1.86
CA SER A 6 35.14 58.44 -3.20
C SER A 6 36.64 58.17 -3.27
N ALA A 7 36.92 57.20 -4.16
CA ALA A 7 38.15 56.96 -4.92
C ALA A 7 39.11 55.90 -4.34
N LEU A 8 39.68 54.99 -5.11
CA LEU A 8 39.58 54.58 -6.52
C LEU A 8 40.37 53.23 -6.56
N VAL A 9 39.83 52.11 -7.04
CA VAL A 9 39.92 51.60 -8.44
C VAL A 9 41.34 51.17 -8.86
N LEU A 10 41.48 49.93 -9.38
CA LEU A 10 41.86 49.54 -10.77
C LEU A 10 42.42 48.09 -10.74
N SER A 11 41.71 47.03 -11.14
CA SER A 11 41.22 46.60 -12.48
C SER A 11 42.30 46.02 -13.39
N LEU A 12 42.12 44.75 -13.84
CA LEU A 12 42.38 44.16 -15.19
C LEU A 12 42.39 42.61 -15.09
N LEU A 13 41.79 41.79 -15.96
CA LEU A 13 41.01 42.02 -17.18
C LEU A 13 40.21 40.73 -17.56
N ALA A 14 39.13 40.98 -18.31
CA ALA A 14 38.19 40.17 -19.11
C ALA A 14 38.73 38.87 -19.77
N THR A 15 37.91 37.89 -20.19
CA THR A 15 36.94 37.93 -21.33
C THR A 15 35.93 36.74 -21.25
N LEU A 16 34.61 36.93 -21.44
CA LEU A 16 33.79 37.05 -22.67
C LEU A 16 33.26 35.69 -23.24
N THR A 17 32.01 35.34 -22.86
CA THR A 17 30.85 34.67 -23.54
C THR A 17 30.97 34.05 -24.97
N PRO A 18 29.94 33.32 -25.53
CA PRO A 18 28.91 32.36 -25.05
C PRO A 18 28.73 31.09 -25.98
N ALA A 19 27.70 30.24 -25.73
CA ALA A 19 27.35 28.89 -26.28
C ALA A 19 27.13 28.72 -27.82
N PRO A 20 27.09 27.48 -28.41
CA PRO A 20 25.84 26.69 -28.55
C PRO A 20 25.94 25.13 -28.58
N SER A 21 24.76 24.50 -28.67
CA SER A 21 24.34 23.07 -28.74
C SER A 21 24.98 22.17 -29.82
N SER A 22 25.17 20.85 -29.56
CA SER A 22 24.86 19.70 -30.45
C SER A 22 25.55 18.37 -30.04
N SER A 23 24.79 17.27 -29.96
CA SER A 23 25.28 15.88 -29.91
C SER A 23 25.94 15.43 -31.23
N PRO A 24 26.79 14.39 -31.20
CA PRO A 24 26.53 13.24 -32.10
C PRO A 24 26.82 11.87 -31.47
N SER A 25 26.00 10.89 -31.86
CA SER A 25 26.15 9.45 -31.61
C SER A 25 27.36 8.85 -32.34
N PRO A 26 28.00 7.78 -31.83
CA PRO A 26 28.90 6.97 -32.63
C PRO A 26 28.15 5.94 -33.49
N PRO A 27 28.69 5.57 -34.67
CA PRO A 27 28.09 4.62 -35.60
C PRO A 27 28.54 3.19 -35.27
N ILE A 28 27.66 2.20 -35.35
CA ILE A 28 28.08 0.82 -35.66
C ILE A 28 27.18 0.29 -36.77
N GLN A 29 27.85 0.02 -37.89
CA GLN A 29 27.34 -0.62 -39.10
C GLN A 29 26.92 -2.07 -38.81
N ALA A 30 25.78 -2.49 -39.34
CA ALA A 30 25.57 -3.87 -39.79
C ALA A 30 26.35 -4.07 -41.11
N PRO A 31 26.74 -5.29 -41.50
CA PRO A 31 25.78 -6.08 -42.27
C PRO A 31 25.91 -7.62 -42.16
N VAL A 32 24.78 -8.29 -42.45
CA VAL A 32 24.60 -9.57 -43.19
C VAL A 32 25.23 -10.85 -42.60
N GLU A 33 24.69 -12.06 -42.72
CA GLU A 33 23.59 -12.66 -43.48
C GLU A 33 23.39 -14.08 -42.89
N GLY A 34 22.18 -14.65 -43.03
CA GLY A 34 22.04 -16.10 -43.20
C GLY A 34 21.19 -16.84 -42.18
N GLY A 35 19.96 -17.17 -42.60
CA GLY A 35 19.35 -18.48 -42.34
C GLY A 35 18.36 -18.61 -41.18
N GLU A 36 17.07 -18.49 -41.50
CA GLU A 36 16.02 -19.30 -40.86
C GLU A 36 16.28 -20.81 -41.11
N PRO A 37 15.81 -21.77 -40.26
CA PRO A 37 14.43 -21.81 -39.77
C PRO A 37 14.22 -22.17 -38.29
N ALA A 38 13.00 -21.90 -37.85
CA ALA A 38 12.39 -22.28 -36.59
C ALA A 38 12.74 -23.70 -36.11
N THR A 39 13.10 -23.83 -34.83
CA THR A 39 12.49 -24.72 -33.80
C THR A 39 13.19 -24.41 -32.47
N ALA A 40 12.51 -23.74 -31.52
CA ALA A 40 13.06 -23.55 -30.17
C ALA A 40 12.59 -24.70 -29.25
N PRO A 41 13.48 -25.26 -28.41
CA PRO A 41 13.21 -26.42 -27.57
C PRO A 41 12.33 -26.06 -26.37
N VAL A 42 11.41 -26.98 -26.04
CA VAL A 42 10.70 -27.03 -24.77
C VAL A 42 11.73 -27.13 -23.64
N LEU A 43 11.79 -26.13 -22.77
CA LEU A 43 12.71 -26.13 -21.64
C LEU A 43 12.08 -26.88 -20.45
N ASP A 44 12.57 -28.09 -20.28
CA ASP A 44 12.39 -28.98 -19.13
C ASP A 44 12.85 -28.30 -17.84
N ILE A 45 11.94 -28.17 -16.88
CA ILE A 45 12.20 -27.66 -15.53
C ILE A 45 12.34 -28.85 -14.56
N SER A 46 13.47 -29.54 -14.67
CA SER A 46 13.85 -30.55 -13.69
C SER A 46 14.89 -29.99 -12.71
N GLY A 47 14.40 -29.72 -11.50
CA GLY A 47 15.09 -29.80 -10.21
C GLY A 47 16.54 -29.33 -10.11
N LYS A 48 16.74 -28.08 -9.70
CA LYS A 48 17.91 -27.72 -8.89
C LYS A 48 17.46 -26.86 -7.71
N THR A 49 17.38 -27.51 -6.55
CA THR A 49 17.10 -26.92 -5.25
C THR A 49 18.13 -25.85 -4.94
N LEU A 50 17.70 -24.59 -4.80
CA LEU A 50 18.50 -23.55 -4.17
C LEU A 50 18.26 -23.62 -2.66
N ASP A 51 19.29 -24.03 -1.92
CA ASP A 51 19.45 -23.83 -0.49
C ASP A 51 19.12 -22.38 -0.13
N THR A 52 17.93 -22.17 0.42
CA THR A 52 17.56 -20.94 1.11
C THR A 52 17.27 -21.33 2.54
N GLY A 53 18.21 -21.04 3.45
CA GLY A 53 18.03 -21.11 4.91
C GLY A 53 17.05 -20.05 5.43
N GLY A 54 15.95 -19.82 4.71
CA GLY A 54 14.84 -18.97 5.09
C GLY A 54 13.69 -19.86 5.55
N LYS A 55 13.12 -19.53 6.72
CA LYS A 55 11.89 -20.12 7.25
C LYS A 55 10.92 -20.44 6.12
N ILE A 56 10.48 -21.69 6.06
CA ILE A 56 9.39 -22.15 5.19
C ILE A 56 8.18 -21.26 5.52
N LEU A 57 7.91 -20.30 4.65
CA LEU A 57 6.69 -19.51 4.66
C LEU A 57 5.61 -20.43 4.13
N ASP A 58 4.74 -20.87 5.02
CA ASP A 58 3.63 -21.76 4.77
C ASP A 58 2.81 -21.23 3.58
N ILE A 59 2.74 -22.01 2.50
CA ILE A 59 2.17 -21.62 1.19
C ILE A 59 0.62 -21.64 1.22
N GLY A 60 0.02 -21.71 2.40
CA GLY A 60 -1.42 -21.64 2.60
C GLY A 60 -1.97 -20.22 2.48
N GLU A 61 -2.72 -19.97 1.40
CA GLU A 61 -3.80 -18.97 1.33
C GLU A 61 -3.49 -17.49 1.03
N ARG A 62 -2.51 -17.16 0.17
CA ARG A 62 -2.55 -15.86 -0.54
C ARG A 62 -3.64 -15.84 -1.62
N ILE A 63 -4.91 -15.80 -1.22
CA ILE A 63 -6.02 -15.39 -2.11
C ILE A 63 -6.08 -13.86 -2.09
N SER A 64 -5.06 -13.24 -2.68
CA SER A 64 -5.09 -11.81 -3.02
C SER A 64 -5.97 -11.64 -4.25
N THR A 65 -7.24 -11.27 -4.06
CA THR A 65 -8.17 -11.00 -5.17
C THR A 65 -7.68 -9.77 -5.95
N LEU A 66 -6.93 -9.99 -7.04
CA LEU A 66 -6.63 -9.15 -8.23
C LEU A 66 -6.45 -7.61 -8.11
N ASP A 67 -6.43 -7.02 -6.90
CA ASP A 67 -6.41 -5.56 -6.64
C ASP A 67 -5.59 -5.18 -5.38
N GLU A 68 -4.90 -6.11 -4.71
CA GLU A 68 -4.14 -5.86 -3.45
C GLU A 68 -4.93 -5.21 -2.29
N SER A 69 -6.19 -4.82 -2.48
CA SER A 69 -7.00 -4.07 -1.53
C SER A 69 -7.67 -4.93 -0.46
N VAL A 70 -7.68 -6.24 -0.66
CA VAL A 70 -8.12 -7.24 0.31
C VAL A 70 -7.00 -8.27 0.51
N THR A 71 -6.51 -8.37 1.75
CA THR A 71 -5.57 -9.41 2.16
C THR A 71 -6.24 -10.33 3.17
N ASN A 72 -6.11 -11.64 2.98
CA ASN A 72 -6.60 -12.64 3.92
C ASN A 72 -5.39 -13.33 4.55
N GLU A 73 -5.22 -13.17 5.86
CA GLU A 73 -4.16 -13.82 6.63
C GLU A 73 -4.79 -14.90 7.53
N THR A 74 -4.25 -16.12 7.48
CA THR A 74 -4.67 -17.25 8.32
C THR A 74 -3.51 -17.64 9.21
N SER A 75 -3.68 -17.54 10.53
CA SER A 75 -2.70 -18.02 11.52
C SER A 75 -3.37 -19.03 12.45
N GLY A 76 -3.14 -20.32 12.18
CA GLY A 76 -3.79 -21.42 12.90
C GLY A 76 -5.31 -21.37 12.75
N ARG A 77 -6.02 -21.11 13.86
CA ARG A 77 -7.49 -20.96 13.87
C ARG A 77 -7.96 -19.53 13.66
N GLN A 78 -7.08 -18.53 13.69
CA GLN A 78 -7.48 -17.14 13.53
C GLN A 78 -7.36 -16.73 12.07
N ARG A 79 -8.40 -16.05 11.57
CA ARG A 79 -8.43 -15.47 10.23
C ARG A 79 -8.69 -13.98 10.33
N THR A 80 -7.95 -13.20 9.56
CA THR A 80 -8.13 -11.76 9.44
C THR A 80 -8.31 -11.37 7.97
N ILE A 81 -9.40 -10.66 7.69
CA ILE A 81 -9.67 -10.03 6.39
C ILE A 81 -9.31 -8.56 6.52
N THR A 82 -8.27 -8.12 5.82
CA THR A 82 -7.82 -6.73 5.81
C THR A 82 -8.34 -6.03 4.57
N VAL A 83 -9.04 -4.91 4.74
CA VAL A 83 -9.56 -4.10 3.64
C VAL A 83 -9.01 -2.68 3.71
N ALA A 84 -8.49 -2.18 2.59
CA ALA A 84 -7.97 -0.82 2.51
C ALA A 84 -9.08 0.23 2.74
N ALA A 85 -8.81 1.21 3.61
CA ALA A 85 -9.77 2.26 3.94
C ALA A 85 -10.10 3.16 2.74
N ASP A 86 -9.15 3.37 1.82
CA ASP A 86 -9.34 4.17 0.60
C ASP A 86 -10.35 3.51 -0.37
N VAL A 87 -10.59 2.20 -0.23
CA VAL A 87 -11.64 1.48 -0.99
C VAL A 87 -12.97 1.57 -0.27
N LEU A 88 -12.95 1.50 1.07
CA LEU A 88 -14.16 1.53 1.88
C LEU A 88 -14.77 2.93 1.97
N PHE A 89 -13.96 3.98 2.08
CA PHE A 89 -14.43 5.31 2.46
C PHE A 89 -14.00 6.40 1.49
N ALA A 90 -14.80 7.47 1.42
CA ALA A 90 -14.34 8.72 0.84
C ALA A 90 -13.23 9.35 1.70
N PHE A 91 -12.37 10.18 1.08
CA PHE A 91 -11.26 10.84 1.76
C PHE A 91 -11.70 11.53 3.05
N ASP A 92 -11.02 11.18 4.15
CA ASP A 92 -11.25 11.70 5.51
C ASP A 92 -12.69 11.55 6.03
N LYS A 93 -13.44 10.57 5.52
CA LYS A 93 -14.80 10.25 5.96
C LYS A 93 -14.90 8.82 6.49
N ALA A 94 -16.03 8.55 7.15
CA ALA A 94 -16.50 7.21 7.51
C ALA A 94 -17.70 6.77 6.64
N THR A 95 -18.05 7.53 5.61
CA THR A 95 -19.12 7.19 4.66
C THR A 95 -18.61 6.15 3.68
N LEU A 96 -19.33 5.03 3.55
CA LEU A 96 -18.99 3.94 2.64
C LEU A 96 -19.17 4.37 1.18
N THR A 97 -18.24 3.94 0.31
CA THR A 97 -18.33 4.15 -1.13
C THR A 97 -19.13 3.02 -1.81
N GLY A 98 -19.54 3.21 -3.06
CA GLY A 98 -20.15 2.11 -3.83
C GLY A 98 -19.23 0.90 -4.04
N LYS A 99 -17.89 1.10 -4.04
CA LYS A 99 -16.93 -0.01 -4.08
C LYS A 99 -16.89 -0.78 -2.76
N ALA A 100 -17.16 -0.11 -1.64
CA ALA A 100 -17.18 -0.73 -0.33
C ALA A 100 -18.23 -1.84 -0.23
N GLU A 101 -19.41 -1.65 -0.83
CA GLU A 101 -20.49 -2.64 -0.82
C GLU A 101 -20.04 -3.98 -1.39
N SER A 102 -19.35 -3.98 -2.54
CA SER A 102 -18.84 -5.21 -3.16
C SER A 102 -17.76 -5.90 -2.31
N ARG A 103 -16.88 -5.13 -1.66
CA ARG A 103 -15.84 -5.69 -0.77
C ARG A 103 -16.43 -6.26 0.51
N LEU A 104 -17.40 -5.56 1.11
CA LEU A 104 -18.08 -6.02 2.32
C LEU A 104 -18.99 -7.22 2.04
N ALA A 105 -19.58 -7.32 0.84
CA ALA A 105 -20.30 -8.52 0.41
C ALA A 105 -19.37 -9.74 0.33
N GLN A 106 -18.17 -9.59 -0.24
CA GLN A 106 -17.17 -10.68 -0.27
C GLN A 106 -16.74 -11.09 1.15
N ALA A 107 -16.50 -10.12 2.04
CA ALA A 107 -16.20 -10.41 3.44
C ALA A 107 -17.37 -11.12 4.14
N ALA A 108 -18.61 -10.70 3.88
CA ALA A 108 -19.81 -11.31 4.46
C ALA A 108 -19.96 -12.79 4.06
N GLU A 109 -19.67 -13.15 2.80
CA GLU A 109 -19.71 -14.56 2.37
C GLU A 109 -18.68 -15.42 3.12
N LEU A 110 -17.47 -14.89 3.37
CA LEU A 110 -16.46 -15.56 4.19
C LEU A 110 -16.92 -15.72 5.64
N LEU A 111 -17.54 -14.69 6.22
CA LEU A 111 -18.08 -14.75 7.57
C LEU A 111 -19.22 -15.78 7.71
N LYS A 112 -20.12 -15.88 6.73
CA LYS A 112 -21.18 -16.92 6.73
C LYS A 112 -20.60 -18.32 6.67
N ALA A 113 -19.59 -18.51 5.83
CA ALA A 113 -18.99 -19.83 5.61
C ALA A 113 -18.17 -20.31 6.82
N GLU A 114 -17.49 -19.39 7.51
CA GLU A 114 -16.42 -19.78 8.45
C GLU A 114 -16.53 -19.20 9.86
N ALA A 115 -17.33 -18.15 10.06
CA ALA A 115 -17.49 -17.47 11.35
C ALA A 115 -18.88 -17.68 11.99
N ALA A 116 -19.68 -18.61 11.46
CA ALA A 116 -21.05 -18.83 11.93
C ALA A 116 -21.09 -19.18 13.44
N GLY A 117 -21.82 -18.37 14.21
CA GLY A 117 -21.96 -18.51 15.66
C GLY A 117 -20.73 -18.11 16.48
N LYS A 118 -19.75 -17.42 15.88
CA LYS A 118 -18.50 -17.00 16.53
C LYS A 118 -18.41 -15.47 16.59
N PRO A 119 -17.72 -14.92 17.59
CA PRO A 119 -17.49 -13.49 17.66
C PRO A 119 -16.56 -13.02 16.54
N VAL A 120 -16.90 -11.88 15.95
CA VAL A 120 -16.14 -11.23 14.89
C VAL A 120 -15.66 -9.87 15.40
N LYS A 121 -14.36 -9.60 15.29
CA LYS A 121 -13.75 -8.32 15.63
C LYS A 121 -13.59 -7.46 14.39
N ILE A 122 -13.86 -6.17 14.52
CA ILE A 122 -13.67 -5.17 13.48
C ILE A 122 -12.77 -4.07 14.06
N ASP A 123 -11.54 -4.00 13.56
CA ASP A 123 -10.49 -3.14 14.05
C ASP A 123 -10.16 -2.08 13.00
N GLY A 124 -10.33 -0.80 13.34
CA GLY A 124 -10.06 0.32 12.46
C GLY A 124 -8.71 0.99 12.74
N TYR A 125 -7.96 1.28 11.66
CA TYR A 125 -6.65 1.93 11.71
C TYR A 125 -6.55 3.16 10.78
N THR A 126 -5.69 4.10 11.14
CA THR A 126 -5.32 5.28 10.33
C THR A 126 -3.84 5.25 9.96
N ASP A 127 -3.41 6.25 9.19
CA ASP A 127 -1.99 6.58 9.10
C ASP A 127 -1.60 7.57 10.21
N ALA A 128 -0.31 7.93 10.26
CA ALA A 128 0.23 8.83 11.29
C ALA A 128 0.04 10.33 11.01
N LYS A 129 -0.91 10.73 10.15
CA LYS A 129 -1.25 12.15 9.96
C LYS A 129 -2.43 12.52 10.85
N GLY A 130 -2.32 13.67 11.52
CA GLY A 130 -3.35 14.15 12.44
C GLY A 130 -2.91 13.99 13.89
N SER A 131 -3.82 14.25 14.83
CA SER A 131 -3.58 13.99 16.25
C SER A 131 -4.08 12.60 16.65
N ASP A 132 -3.47 12.01 17.67
CA ASP A 132 -3.84 10.69 18.18
C ASP A 132 -5.33 10.60 18.52
N ALA A 133 -5.87 11.63 19.18
CA ALA A 133 -7.29 11.68 19.55
C ALA A 133 -8.21 11.70 18.31
N TYR A 134 -7.82 12.45 17.28
CA TYR A 134 -8.56 12.48 16.02
C TYR A 134 -8.51 11.12 15.31
N ASN A 135 -7.32 10.53 15.23
CA ASN A 135 -7.10 9.24 14.59
C ASN A 135 -7.87 8.12 15.29
N LEU A 136 -7.89 8.11 16.61
CA LEU A 136 -8.64 7.14 17.41
C LEU A 136 -10.15 7.25 17.17
N GLU A 137 -10.69 8.48 17.13
CA GLU A 137 -12.11 8.70 16.87
C GLU A 137 -12.48 8.32 15.44
N LEU A 138 -11.67 8.72 14.46
CA LEU A 138 -11.90 8.43 13.05
C LEU A 138 -11.88 6.92 12.77
N SER A 139 -10.90 6.21 13.33
CA SER A 139 -10.76 4.78 13.11
C SER A 139 -11.91 3.98 13.75
N ARG A 140 -12.36 4.38 14.95
CA ARG A 140 -13.57 3.82 15.58
C ARG A 140 -14.81 4.04 14.72
N LYS A 141 -15.06 5.27 14.24
CA LYS A 141 -16.21 5.59 13.38
C LYS A 141 -16.22 4.75 12.10
N ARG A 142 -15.06 4.55 11.49
CA ARG A 142 -14.91 3.70 10.29
C ARG A 142 -15.23 2.24 10.58
N ALA A 143 -14.73 1.71 11.69
CA ALA A 143 -15.03 0.34 12.11
C ALA A 143 -16.52 0.16 12.43
N GLU A 144 -17.17 1.15 13.03
CA GLU A 144 -18.63 1.16 13.27
C GLU A 144 -19.44 1.16 11.98
N ALA A 145 -19.05 1.95 10.97
CA ALA A 145 -19.71 1.95 9.66
C ALA A 145 -19.62 0.58 8.98
N VAL A 146 -18.47 -0.11 9.10
CA VAL A 146 -18.29 -1.47 8.60
C VAL A 146 -19.17 -2.46 9.35
N ARG A 147 -19.24 -2.37 10.69
CA ARG A 147 -20.15 -3.18 11.52
C ARG A 147 -21.60 -3.04 11.07
N GLU A 148 -22.06 -1.82 10.82
CA GLU A 148 -23.43 -1.56 10.39
C GLU A 148 -23.75 -2.14 9.02
N ALA A 149 -22.81 -2.05 8.09
CA ALA A 149 -22.96 -2.64 6.77
C ALA A 149 -22.95 -4.18 6.82
N LEU A 150 -22.01 -4.78 7.54
CA LEU A 150 -21.93 -6.24 7.69
C LEU A 150 -23.12 -6.80 8.46
N GLY A 151 -23.61 -6.11 9.50
CA GLY A 151 -24.79 -6.55 10.26
C GLY A 151 -26.06 -6.69 9.42
N LYS A 152 -26.16 -5.97 8.29
CA LYS A 152 -27.26 -6.15 7.32
C LYS A 152 -27.08 -7.39 6.44
N LEU A 153 -25.83 -7.78 6.17
CA LEU A 153 -25.47 -8.89 5.28
C LEU A 153 -25.36 -10.23 6.02
N VAL A 154 -24.99 -10.20 7.30
CA VAL A 154 -24.85 -11.33 8.21
C VAL A 154 -25.55 -11.04 9.54
N PRO A 155 -26.90 -11.06 9.55
CA PRO A 155 -27.66 -10.79 10.76
C PRO A 155 -27.40 -11.86 11.83
N GLY A 156 -27.34 -11.44 13.09
CA GLY A 156 -27.11 -12.32 14.23
C GLY A 156 -25.65 -12.63 14.55
N THR A 157 -24.69 -12.16 13.74
CA THR A 157 -23.27 -12.20 14.09
C THR A 157 -22.97 -11.25 15.25
N ASP A 158 -22.20 -11.73 16.23
CA ASP A 158 -21.71 -10.90 17.35
C ASP A 158 -20.46 -10.13 16.90
N PHE A 159 -20.61 -8.81 16.73
CA PHE A 159 -19.55 -7.93 16.28
C PHE A 159 -18.99 -7.09 17.43
N ALA A 160 -17.69 -7.21 17.68
CA ALA A 160 -16.94 -6.30 18.52
C ALA A 160 -16.19 -5.27 17.65
N VAL A 161 -16.23 -4.01 18.05
CA VAL A 161 -15.63 -2.90 17.29
C VAL A 161 -14.59 -2.18 18.13
N ALA A 162 -13.42 -1.91 17.54
CA ALA A 162 -12.39 -1.08 18.14
C ALA A 162 -11.75 -0.14 17.11
N GLY A 163 -11.33 1.03 17.59
CA GLY A 163 -10.48 1.95 16.85
C GLY A 163 -9.11 1.99 17.49
N HIS A 164 -8.05 1.90 16.69
CA HIS A 164 -6.66 1.91 17.15
C HIS A 164 -5.88 3.16 16.75
N GLY A 165 -6.49 4.10 16.02
CA GLY A 165 -5.77 5.23 15.43
C GLY A 165 -4.59 4.76 14.58
N GLU A 166 -3.42 5.34 14.80
CA GLU A 166 -2.19 5.05 14.06
C GLU A 166 -1.34 3.91 14.65
N ALA A 167 -1.85 3.22 15.68
CA ALA A 167 -1.16 2.09 16.29
C ALA A 167 -1.00 0.92 15.33
N ASP A 168 -0.05 0.03 15.64
CA ASP A 168 0.25 -1.19 14.88
C ASP A 168 0.40 -0.96 13.36
N PRO A 169 1.35 -0.10 12.93
CA PRO A 169 1.58 0.15 11.52
C PRO A 169 2.10 -1.10 10.81
N VAL A 170 1.44 -1.46 9.70
CA VAL A 170 1.87 -2.57 8.82
C VAL A 170 2.91 -2.14 7.79
N ALA A 171 3.12 -0.82 7.65
CA ALA A 171 4.19 -0.25 6.85
C ALA A 171 4.71 1.06 7.47
N PRO A 172 5.96 1.47 7.19
CA PRO A 172 6.51 2.73 7.72
C PRO A 172 5.70 3.95 7.26
N ASN A 173 5.29 4.82 8.19
CA ASN A 173 4.63 6.09 7.86
C ASN A 173 5.59 7.15 7.27
N ALA A 174 6.90 6.98 7.52
CA ALA A 174 7.99 7.83 7.02
C ALA A 174 9.07 6.98 6.33
N LEU A 175 9.87 7.63 5.48
CA LEU A 175 11.06 7.09 4.85
C LEU A 175 12.26 7.10 5.84
N PRO A 176 13.35 6.35 5.58
CA PRO A 176 14.51 6.30 6.48
C PRO A 176 15.19 7.66 6.73
N ASP A 177 15.03 8.61 5.81
CA ASP A 177 15.53 9.98 5.91
C ASP A 177 14.58 10.92 6.70
N GLY A 178 13.49 10.38 7.27
CA GLY A 178 12.44 11.14 7.94
C GLY A 178 11.43 11.78 6.99
N GLY A 179 11.59 11.59 5.67
CA GLY A 179 10.67 12.06 4.66
C GLY A 179 9.29 11.39 4.72
N ASP A 180 8.31 12.02 4.09
CA ASP A 180 6.95 11.51 4.00
C ASP A 180 6.89 10.20 3.19
N ASN A 181 6.21 9.15 3.68
CA ASN A 181 6.00 7.89 2.94
C ASN A 181 4.52 7.62 2.60
N PRO A 182 3.99 8.18 1.50
CA PRO A 182 2.58 8.02 1.12
C PRO A 182 2.17 6.56 0.91
N LYS A 183 3.06 5.73 0.36
CA LYS A 183 2.78 4.31 0.08
C LYS A 183 2.60 3.51 1.36
N GLY A 184 3.44 3.75 2.37
CA GLY A 184 3.30 3.11 3.68
C GLY A 184 2.06 3.56 4.42
N ARG A 185 1.77 4.87 4.41
CA ARG A 185 0.54 5.42 4.98
C ARG A 185 -0.72 4.82 4.37
N ALA A 186 -0.76 4.65 3.04
CA ALA A 186 -1.89 4.02 2.37
C ALA A 186 -2.17 2.60 2.86
N LYS A 187 -1.13 1.82 3.19
CA LYS A 187 -1.29 0.47 3.77
C LYS A 187 -1.80 0.51 5.21
N ASN A 188 -1.42 1.53 5.99
CA ASN A 188 -1.86 1.67 7.38
C ASN A 188 -3.33 2.11 7.50
N ARG A 189 -3.84 2.88 6.53
CA ARG A 189 -5.27 3.20 6.42
C ARG A 189 -6.07 1.95 6.02
N ARG A 190 -6.50 1.18 7.02
CA ARG A 190 -7.17 -0.12 6.82
C ARG A 190 -8.22 -0.42 7.87
N VAL A 191 -9.09 -1.37 7.56
CA VAL A 191 -9.98 -2.03 8.52
C VAL A 191 -9.70 -3.52 8.47
N GLU A 192 -9.52 -4.14 9.64
CA GLU A 192 -9.31 -5.57 9.80
C GLU A 192 -10.57 -6.22 10.36
N ILE A 193 -10.98 -7.35 9.80
CA ILE A 193 -12.11 -8.15 10.25
C ILE A 193 -11.57 -9.52 10.69
N GLY A 194 -11.46 -9.73 11.99
CA GLY A 194 -10.85 -10.90 12.59
C GLY A 194 -11.87 -11.86 13.19
N PHE A 195 -11.71 -13.17 12.97
CA PHE A 195 -12.53 -14.19 13.60
C PHE A 195 -11.76 -15.50 13.78
N THR A 196 -12.27 -16.38 14.64
CA THR A 196 -11.75 -17.74 14.77
C THR A 196 -12.55 -18.67 13.85
N ARG A 197 -11.89 -19.55 13.09
CA ARG A 197 -12.50 -20.59 12.26
C ARG A 197 -13.04 -21.75 13.11
#